data_AF-A0A7W0FT48-F1
#
_entry.id   AF-A0A7W0FT48-F1
#
_cell.length_a   1.000
_cell.length_b   1.000
_cell.length_c   1.000
_cell.angle_alpha   90.00
_cell.angle_beta   90.00
_cell.angle_gamma   90.00
#
_symmetry.space_group_name_H-M   'P 1'
#
loop_
_entity.id
_entity.type
_entity.pdbx_description
1 polymer ?
#
loop_
_entity_poly.entity_id
_entity_poly.type
_entity_poly.pdbx_seq_one_letter_code
_entity_poly.pdbx_strand_id
1 'polypeptide(L)'
;MNIPSGSCQYTNSSQYIVSRNPFKYAGHQEDYENKVSSIISLGLKKVQNCPLDEDNLSKLFFELLEDFGKKRQQLALNHKTERAKEFGRRRDLPCEDFSEFHCTLLHKDYSEYNLKILSTFVELMKDLNLWEKSDQIKIKEIKDATSSFEIKVIEKQHLEKFNWHLPYEFPSYVPVDLLDKKRTVGLNEKEAIIVLLAIKKIKISNPDLYTKMKMHTSFMYIQKHYPSPRMIFLESGFQCREGKEENLKSFNVVATSRIKVNGKAYAASQYVTWLYRDFITNPLERMKECSKVVIMHQDKFLIEETLKEISKIFAKIVLWDKKDSQELKNTMAIFRRYFAHAMPKERGSAAEAEWYERVLYLFHNYVVAYNNKTMIDLEALITPLDSQFVANYPTMIELTPL
;
A
#
# COMPACT_ATOMS: atom_id res chain seq x y z
N MET A 1 5.90 46.36 -11.55
CA MET A 1 4.71 45.52 -11.34
C MET A 1 5.14 44.32 -10.53
N ASN A 2 4.61 44.18 -9.32
CA ASN A 2 4.95 43.10 -8.41
C ASN A 2 4.34 41.79 -8.93
N ILE A 3 5.21 40.81 -9.19
CA ILE A 3 4.81 39.42 -9.44
C ILE A 3 4.33 38.87 -8.10
N PRO A 4 3.07 38.38 -7.97
CA PRO A 4 2.66 37.69 -6.75
C PRO A 4 3.54 36.45 -6.59
N SER A 5 4.18 36.33 -5.43
CA SER A 5 4.92 35.15 -4.99
C SER A 5 3.97 33.98 -4.74
N GLY A 6 3.46 33.38 -5.83
CA GLY A 6 2.83 32.07 -5.80
C GLY A 6 3.93 31.01 -5.66
N SER A 7 4.01 30.40 -4.48
CA SER A 7 4.88 29.25 -4.18
C SER A 7 4.82 28.20 -5.30
N CYS A 8 5.96 27.80 -5.85
CA CYS A 8 6.05 26.75 -6.86
C CYS A 8 5.44 25.45 -6.31
N GLN A 9 4.25 25.05 -6.80
CA GLN A 9 3.51 23.90 -6.28
C GLN A 9 4.01 22.56 -6.87
N TYR A 10 4.81 22.61 -7.95
CA TYR A 10 5.25 21.45 -8.70
C TYR A 10 6.78 21.31 -8.73
N THR A 11 7.27 20.08 -8.68
CA THR A 11 8.71 19.75 -8.66
C THR A 11 9.03 18.50 -9.50
N ASN A 12 10.25 18.38 -10.01
CA ASN A 12 10.68 17.27 -10.88
C ASN A 12 10.77 15.89 -10.19
N SER A 13 10.60 15.85 -8.87
CA SER A 13 10.53 14.67 -8.01
C SER A 13 9.41 14.87 -6.99
N SER A 14 8.83 13.78 -6.47
CA SER A 14 7.83 13.89 -5.40
C SER A 14 8.46 14.38 -4.10
N GLN A 15 8.23 15.65 -3.76
CA GLN A 15 8.75 16.27 -2.54
C GLN A 15 7.92 15.98 -1.27
N TYR A 16 6.77 15.31 -1.39
CA TYR A 16 5.81 15.12 -0.29
C TYR A 16 6.44 14.62 1.01
N ILE A 17 7.27 13.56 0.93
CA ILE A 17 7.91 12.99 2.12
C ILE A 17 9.18 13.76 2.48
N VAL A 18 9.89 14.33 1.51
CA VAL A 18 11.16 15.07 1.78
C VAL A 18 10.88 16.33 2.59
N SER A 19 9.79 17.04 2.30
CA SER A 19 9.38 18.23 3.06
C SER A 19 8.96 17.91 4.49
N ARG A 20 8.44 16.70 4.75
CA ARG A 20 8.00 16.25 6.09
C ARG A 20 9.10 15.54 6.87
N ASN A 21 10.02 14.90 6.16
CA ASN A 21 11.17 14.21 6.72
C ASN A 21 12.44 14.58 5.93
N PRO A 22 13.10 15.68 6.30
CA PRO A 22 14.35 16.14 5.68
C PRO A 22 15.52 15.16 5.84
N PHE A 23 15.36 14.05 6.59
CA PHE A 23 16.36 12.99 6.73
C PHE A 23 15.90 11.67 6.10
N LYS A 24 14.86 11.68 5.26
CA LYS A 24 14.35 10.48 4.58
C LYS A 24 15.44 9.71 3.84
N TYR A 25 16.40 10.42 3.25
CA TYR A 25 17.58 9.84 2.58
C TYR A 25 18.86 10.06 3.38
N ALA A 26 18.75 10.07 4.72
CA ALA A 26 19.84 10.33 5.66
C ALA A 26 20.61 11.64 5.41
N GLY A 27 19.93 12.67 4.87
CA GLY A 27 20.53 13.97 4.55
C GLY A 27 21.21 14.06 3.18
N HIS A 28 21.07 13.04 2.32
CA HIS A 28 21.67 13.00 0.98
C HIS A 28 20.68 13.30 -0.17
N GLN A 29 19.77 14.26 0.02
CA GLN A 29 18.71 14.60 -0.95
C GLN A 29 19.26 14.98 -2.32
N GLU A 30 20.24 15.88 -2.37
CA GLU A 30 20.79 16.38 -3.64
C GLU A 30 21.51 15.26 -4.43
N ASP A 31 22.33 14.45 -3.75
CA ASP A 31 22.96 13.28 -4.39
C ASP A 31 21.90 12.28 -4.86
N TYR A 32 20.85 12.04 -4.07
CA TYR A 32 19.74 11.19 -4.49
C TYR A 32 19.11 11.69 -5.81
N GLU A 33 18.77 12.98 -5.90
CA GLU A 33 18.15 13.58 -7.09
C GLU A 33 19.08 13.52 -8.32
N ASN A 34 20.37 13.77 -8.14
CA ASN A 34 21.37 13.65 -9.21
C ASN A 34 21.50 12.21 -9.72
N LYS A 35 21.54 11.22 -8.82
CA LYS A 35 21.61 9.80 -9.19
C LYS A 35 20.33 9.31 -9.85
N VAL A 36 19.17 9.77 -9.38
CA VAL A 36 17.88 9.47 -10.01
C VAL A 36 17.87 9.94 -11.47
N SER A 37 18.29 11.18 -11.75
CA SER A 37 18.33 11.69 -13.13
C SER A 37 19.17 10.82 -14.07
N SER A 38 20.27 10.25 -13.57
CA SER A 38 21.09 9.28 -14.32
C SER A 38 20.35 7.95 -14.55
N ILE A 39 19.61 7.45 -13.54
CA ILE A 39 18.79 6.23 -13.65
C ILE A 39 17.68 6.42 -14.70
N ILE A 40 16.99 7.56 -14.67
CA ILE A 40 15.96 7.90 -15.66
C ILE A 40 16.55 7.95 -17.07
N SER A 41 17.70 8.60 -17.24
CA SER A 41 18.37 8.70 -18.54
C SER A 41 18.75 7.34 -19.11
N LEU A 42 19.20 6.41 -18.27
CA LEU A 42 19.50 5.03 -18.68
C LEU A 42 18.24 4.24 -19.04
N GLY A 43 17.17 4.37 -18.24
CA GLY A 43 15.87 3.76 -18.53
C GLY A 43 15.29 4.24 -19.85
N LEU A 44 15.33 5.55 -20.11
CA LEU A 44 14.90 6.16 -21.37
C LEU A 44 15.63 5.56 -22.58
N LYS A 45 16.97 5.45 -22.50
CA LYS A 45 17.77 4.84 -23.58
C LYS A 45 17.36 3.39 -23.85
N LYS A 46 17.02 2.62 -22.81
CA LYS A 46 16.54 1.24 -22.99
C LYS A 46 15.19 1.20 -23.71
N VAL A 47 14.25 2.08 -23.36
CA VAL A 47 12.95 2.18 -24.05
C VAL A 47 13.14 2.59 -25.51
N GLN A 48 13.98 3.58 -25.79
CA GLN A 48 14.26 4.07 -27.15
C GLN A 48 14.88 3.02 -28.07
N ASN A 49 15.70 2.12 -27.52
CA ASN A 49 16.40 1.08 -28.28
C ASN A 49 15.65 -0.26 -28.32
N CYS A 50 14.50 -0.36 -27.66
CA CYS A 50 13.73 -1.60 -27.60
C CYS A 50 12.84 -1.75 -28.84
N PRO A 51 12.79 -2.93 -29.47
CA PRO A 51 11.80 -3.22 -30.50
C PRO A 51 10.37 -3.00 -29.99
N LEU A 52 9.55 -2.32 -30.80
CA LEU A 52 8.19 -1.89 -30.44
C LEU A 52 7.15 -2.98 -30.70
N ASP A 53 7.36 -4.17 -30.15
CA ASP A 53 6.40 -5.28 -30.14
C ASP A 53 6.11 -5.74 -28.70
N GLU A 54 4.94 -6.35 -28.48
CA GLU A 54 4.44 -6.65 -27.14
C GLU A 54 5.38 -7.56 -26.32
N ASP A 55 5.99 -8.56 -26.96
CA ASP A 55 6.88 -9.51 -26.29
C ASP A 55 8.17 -8.83 -25.81
N ASN A 56 8.78 -8.00 -26.67
CA ASN A 56 9.98 -7.25 -26.31
C ASN A 56 9.70 -6.16 -25.26
N LEU A 57 8.57 -5.47 -25.36
CA LEU A 57 8.17 -4.47 -24.37
C LEU A 57 7.85 -5.11 -23.00
N SER A 58 7.23 -6.28 -22.98
CA SER A 58 7.00 -7.01 -21.73
C SER A 58 8.32 -7.46 -21.10
N LYS A 59 9.28 -7.97 -21.88
CA LYS A 59 10.63 -8.31 -21.37
C LYS A 59 11.33 -7.08 -20.81
N LEU A 60 11.30 -5.97 -21.54
CA LEU A 60 11.89 -4.70 -21.11
C LEU A 60 11.31 -4.22 -19.78
N PHE A 61 9.99 -4.32 -19.58
CA PHE A 61 9.37 -3.97 -18.30
C PHE A 61 9.99 -4.74 -17.13
N PHE A 62 10.11 -6.07 -17.24
CA PHE A 62 10.71 -6.86 -16.16
C PHE A 62 12.22 -6.59 -15.99
N GLU A 63 12.95 -6.30 -17.06
CA GLU A 63 14.35 -5.88 -16.98
C GLU A 63 14.50 -4.55 -16.22
N LEU A 64 13.67 -3.55 -16.55
CA LEU A 64 13.65 -2.27 -15.85
C LEU A 64 13.27 -2.44 -14.38
N LEU A 65 12.35 -3.37 -14.05
CA LEU A 65 11.90 -3.62 -12.68
C LEU A 65 13.02 -4.18 -11.80
N GLU A 66 13.87 -5.04 -12.37
CA GLU A 66 15.03 -5.57 -11.65
C GLU A 66 16.17 -4.55 -11.57
N ASP A 67 16.42 -3.79 -12.64
CA ASP A 67 17.46 -2.77 -12.65
C ASP A 67 17.14 -1.60 -11.72
N PHE A 68 15.91 -1.08 -11.75
CA PHE A 68 15.47 -0.03 -10.84
C PHE A 68 15.51 -0.51 -9.39
N GLY A 69 15.10 -1.76 -9.12
CA GLY A 69 15.26 -2.38 -7.80
C GLY A 69 16.72 -2.37 -7.32
N LYS A 70 17.66 -2.87 -8.14
CA LYS A 70 19.10 -2.87 -7.80
C LYS A 70 19.64 -1.46 -7.55
N LYS A 71 19.29 -0.50 -8.41
CA LYS A 71 19.71 0.90 -8.24
C LYS A 71 19.12 1.52 -6.98
N ARG A 72 17.86 1.22 -6.65
CA ARG A 72 17.21 1.70 -5.44
C ARG A 72 17.86 1.14 -4.18
N GLN A 73 18.23 -0.14 -4.18
CA GLN A 73 18.97 -0.77 -3.09
C GLN A 73 20.36 -0.14 -2.93
N GLN A 74 21.10 0.01 -4.04
CA GLN A 74 22.43 0.62 -4.03
C GLN A 74 22.41 2.03 -3.43
N LEU A 75 21.44 2.86 -3.82
CA LEU A 75 21.28 4.21 -3.24
C LEU A 75 20.99 4.14 -1.75
N ALA A 76 20.08 3.27 -1.30
CA ALA A 76 19.76 3.13 0.11
C ALA A 76 20.98 2.72 0.96
N LEU A 77 21.80 1.78 0.44
CA LEU A 77 23.02 1.31 1.09
C LEU A 77 24.07 2.43 1.16
N ASN A 78 24.31 3.14 0.06
CA ASN A 78 25.27 4.24 0.00
C ASN A 78 24.89 5.37 0.95
N HIS A 79 23.61 5.71 1.02
CA HIS A 79 23.09 6.74 1.92
C HIS A 79 22.87 6.23 3.35
N LYS A 80 23.18 4.96 3.65
CA LYS A 80 22.92 4.35 4.97
C LYS A 80 21.50 4.58 5.48
N THR A 81 20.52 4.52 4.57
CA THR A 81 19.11 4.68 4.91
C THR A 81 18.68 3.57 5.88
N GLU A 82 17.79 3.89 6.82
CA GLU A 82 17.22 2.89 7.72
C GLU A 82 16.65 1.70 6.93
N ARG A 83 17.03 0.48 7.31
CA ARG A 83 16.63 -0.77 6.64
C ARG A 83 17.02 -0.79 5.14
N ALA A 84 18.16 -0.20 4.79
CA ALA A 84 18.68 -0.11 3.41
C ALA A 84 18.62 -1.43 2.62
N LYS A 85 18.89 -2.57 3.29
CA LYS A 85 18.90 -3.90 2.66
C LYS A 85 17.56 -4.31 2.05
N GLU A 86 16.44 -3.76 2.53
CA GLU A 86 15.09 -4.08 2.07
C GLU A 86 14.67 -3.28 0.83
N PHE A 87 15.36 -2.18 0.52
CA PHE A 87 15.05 -1.38 -0.65
C PHE A 87 15.33 -2.16 -1.93
N GLY A 88 14.40 -2.15 -2.87
CA GLY A 88 14.54 -2.82 -4.17
C GLY A 88 14.45 -4.36 -4.13
N ARG A 89 14.30 -4.96 -2.95
CA ARG A 89 14.12 -6.42 -2.78
C ARG A 89 12.67 -6.80 -3.08
N ARG A 90 12.45 -7.79 -3.96
CA ARG A 90 11.13 -8.32 -4.35
C ARG A 90 10.42 -8.98 -3.16
N ARG A 91 9.13 -8.68 -2.96
CA ARG A 91 8.28 -9.19 -1.85
C ARG A 91 7.72 -10.59 -2.05
N ASP A 92 7.63 -10.98 -3.31
CA ASP A 92 7.14 -12.26 -3.79
C ASP A 92 8.25 -13.32 -3.88
N LEU A 93 9.51 -12.92 -3.69
CA LEU A 93 10.64 -13.82 -3.59
C LEU A 93 10.96 -14.15 -2.11
N PRO A 94 11.50 -15.35 -1.82
CA PRO A 94 11.97 -15.72 -0.49
C PRO A 94 13.14 -14.84 -0.01
N CYS A 95 13.20 -14.53 1.29
CA CYS A 95 14.32 -13.83 1.93
C CYS A 95 14.38 -14.12 3.43
N GLU A 96 15.52 -13.85 4.09
CA GLU A 96 15.74 -14.13 5.53
C GLU A 96 14.74 -13.40 6.46
N ASP A 97 14.41 -12.14 6.14
CA ASP A 97 13.45 -11.31 6.89
C ASP A 97 12.05 -11.32 6.27
N PHE A 98 11.69 -12.43 5.63
CA PHE A 98 10.44 -12.53 4.90
C PHE A 98 9.23 -12.24 5.80
N SER A 99 8.38 -11.30 5.41
CA SER A 99 7.07 -11.06 6.06
C SER A 99 5.94 -11.62 5.20
N GLU A 100 5.08 -12.46 5.78
CA GLU A 100 3.91 -13.05 5.13
C GLU A 100 2.96 -11.96 4.60
N PHE A 101 2.74 -10.95 5.45
CA PHE A 101 1.77 -9.90 5.24
C PHE A 101 2.42 -8.55 5.49
N HIS A 102 2.56 -7.75 4.43
CA HIS A 102 3.15 -6.43 4.53
C HIS A 102 2.09 -5.40 4.89
N CYS A 103 2.39 -4.58 5.90
CA CYS A 103 1.48 -3.55 6.39
C CYS A 103 2.17 -2.18 6.42
N THR A 104 1.40 -1.12 6.20
CA THR A 104 1.81 0.28 6.37
C THR A 104 0.83 0.98 7.31
N LEU A 105 1.37 1.68 8.31
CA LEU A 105 0.61 2.54 9.21
C LEU A 105 0.44 3.91 8.56
N LEU A 106 -0.80 4.38 8.41
CA LEU A 106 -1.06 5.77 8.05
C LEU A 106 -0.98 6.64 9.31
N HIS A 107 0.24 6.92 9.76
CA HIS A 107 0.52 7.81 10.89
C HIS A 107 1.71 8.73 10.60
N LYS A 108 1.98 9.69 11.50
CA LYS A 108 3.10 10.65 11.39
C LYS A 108 3.12 11.33 10.01
N ASP A 109 4.13 11.05 9.19
CA ASP A 109 4.34 11.56 7.83
C ASP A 109 3.16 11.26 6.88
N TYR A 110 2.31 10.28 7.21
CA TYR A 110 1.14 9.88 6.42
C TYR A 110 -0.21 10.23 7.09
N SER A 111 -0.20 11.08 8.13
CA SER A 111 -1.40 11.43 8.90
C SER A 111 -2.51 12.09 8.06
N GLU A 112 -2.14 12.88 7.04
CA GLU A 112 -3.12 13.47 6.12
C GLU A 112 -3.87 12.40 5.32
N TYR A 113 -3.18 11.35 4.85
CA TYR A 113 -3.81 10.24 4.15
C TYR A 113 -4.71 9.41 5.06
N ASN A 114 -4.35 9.29 6.35
CA ASN A 114 -5.22 8.69 7.34
C ASN A 114 -6.56 9.43 7.44
N LEU A 115 -6.53 10.76 7.50
CA LEU A 115 -7.76 11.57 7.55
C LEU A 115 -8.57 11.45 6.26
N LYS A 116 -7.93 11.47 5.09
CA LYS A 116 -8.61 11.32 3.79
C LYS A 116 -9.33 9.98 3.68
N ILE A 117 -8.66 8.87 4.01
CA ILE A 117 -9.29 7.55 3.92
C ILE A 117 -10.38 7.35 4.99
N LEU A 118 -10.20 7.86 6.22
CA LEU A 118 -11.24 7.79 7.25
C LEU A 118 -12.47 8.61 6.85
N SER A 119 -12.29 9.76 6.21
CA SER A 119 -13.40 10.56 5.68
C SER A 119 -14.18 9.78 4.61
N THR A 120 -13.47 9.05 3.75
CA THR A 120 -14.08 8.14 2.77
C THR A 120 -14.88 7.03 3.45
N PHE A 121 -14.34 6.44 4.53
CA PHE A 121 -15.05 5.40 5.28
C PHE A 121 -16.31 5.96 5.94
N VAL A 122 -16.24 7.14 6.55
CA VAL A 122 -17.40 7.79 7.16
C VAL A 122 -18.49 8.03 6.13
N GLU A 123 -18.15 8.57 4.96
CA GLU A 123 -19.12 8.80 3.89
C GLU A 123 -19.81 7.51 3.44
N LEU A 124 -19.04 6.42 3.27
CA LEU A 124 -19.58 5.12 2.86
C LEU A 124 -20.40 4.42 3.96
N MET A 125 -20.13 4.74 5.23
CA MET A 125 -20.79 4.13 6.39
C MET A 125 -21.90 4.99 6.99
N LYS A 126 -22.16 6.21 6.48
CA LYS A 126 -23.09 7.18 7.10
C LYS A 126 -24.51 6.66 7.33
N ASP A 127 -24.97 5.74 6.47
CA ASP A 127 -26.32 5.15 6.57
C ASP A 127 -26.37 3.88 7.44
N LEU A 128 -25.24 3.46 8.03
CA LEU A 128 -25.21 2.30 8.91
C LEU A 128 -25.66 2.71 10.32
N ASN A 129 -26.67 2.03 10.86
CA ASN A 129 -27.02 2.18 12.27
C ASN A 129 -25.91 1.59 13.14
N LEU A 130 -25.01 2.43 13.67
CA LEU A 130 -23.90 2.03 14.56
C LEU A 130 -24.20 2.30 16.05
N TRP A 131 -25.37 2.86 16.36
CA TRP A 131 -25.79 3.18 17.72
C TRP A 131 -26.25 1.94 18.48
N GLU A 132 -26.96 1.04 17.80
CA GLU A 132 -27.50 -0.16 18.43
C GLU A 132 -26.57 -1.36 18.29
N LYS A 133 -26.55 -2.22 19.33
CA LYS A 133 -25.88 -3.52 19.23
C LYS A 133 -26.60 -4.35 18.19
N SER A 134 -25.84 -4.97 17.31
CA SER A 134 -26.37 -5.87 16.29
C SER A 134 -25.52 -7.14 16.23
N ASP A 135 -26.20 -8.27 16.04
CA ASP A 135 -25.53 -9.53 15.79
C ASP A 135 -25.05 -9.71 14.34
N GLN A 136 -25.31 -8.73 13.47
CA GLN A 136 -25.01 -8.81 12.04
C GLN A 136 -23.75 -8.02 11.66
N ILE A 137 -22.96 -8.60 10.74
CA ILE A 137 -21.91 -7.86 10.04
C ILE A 137 -22.58 -6.85 9.12
N LYS A 138 -22.18 -5.57 9.21
CA LYS A 138 -22.68 -4.52 8.33
C LYS A 138 -21.72 -4.38 7.15
N ILE A 139 -22.25 -4.44 5.93
CA ILE A 139 -21.46 -4.42 4.68
C ILE A 139 -21.96 -3.28 3.79
N LYS A 140 -21.01 -2.53 3.21
CA LYS A 140 -21.25 -1.53 2.15
C LYS A 140 -20.26 -1.75 1.03
N GLU A 141 -20.72 -1.67 -0.22
CA GLU A 141 -19.86 -1.83 -1.40
C GLU A 141 -20.17 -0.75 -2.43
N ILE A 142 -19.13 -0.22 -3.04
CA ILE A 142 -19.18 0.55 -4.28
C ILE A 142 -18.31 -0.12 -5.34
N LYS A 143 -18.66 0.02 -6.62
CA LYS A 143 -17.93 -0.62 -7.72
C LYS A 143 -18.03 0.18 -9.01
N ASP A 144 -17.02 0.03 -9.85
CA ASP A 144 -17.06 0.40 -11.26
C ASP A 144 -16.73 -0.84 -12.14
N ALA A 145 -16.39 -0.62 -13.41
CA ALA A 145 -16.15 -1.72 -14.35
C ALA A 145 -14.87 -2.53 -14.05
N THR A 146 -13.88 -1.93 -13.38
CA THR A 146 -12.54 -2.50 -13.20
C THR A 146 -12.13 -2.68 -11.74
N SER A 147 -12.89 -2.10 -10.81
CA SER A 147 -12.59 -2.11 -9.38
C SER A 147 -13.83 -2.14 -8.48
N SER A 148 -13.65 -2.60 -7.25
CA SER A 148 -14.65 -2.44 -6.19
C SER A 148 -14.03 -2.14 -4.84
N PHE A 149 -14.80 -1.50 -3.97
CA PHE A 149 -14.41 -1.15 -2.62
C PHE A 149 -15.51 -1.55 -1.63
N GLU A 150 -15.20 -2.49 -0.75
CA GLU A 150 -16.14 -3.06 0.22
C GLU A 150 -15.69 -2.72 1.64
N ILE A 151 -16.60 -2.25 2.49
CA ILE A 151 -16.37 -2.03 3.93
C ILE A 151 -17.22 -3.01 4.73
N LYS A 152 -16.58 -3.72 5.67
CA LYS A 152 -17.21 -4.58 6.67
C LYS A 152 -17.00 -4.01 8.06
N VAL A 153 -18.08 -3.82 8.81
CA VAL A 153 -18.06 -3.39 10.20
C VAL A 153 -18.44 -4.57 11.09
N ILE A 154 -17.55 -4.89 12.03
CA ILE A 154 -17.60 -6.09 12.86
C ILE A 154 -17.58 -5.70 14.33
N GLU A 155 -18.63 -5.98 15.09
CA GLU A 155 -18.60 -5.70 16.54
C GLU A 155 -17.54 -6.56 17.24
N LYS A 156 -16.92 -6.02 18.30
CA LYS A 156 -15.85 -6.69 19.04
C LYS A 156 -16.26 -8.07 19.57
N GLN A 157 -17.50 -8.21 20.05
CA GLN A 157 -18.04 -9.49 20.55
C GLN A 157 -18.11 -10.58 19.47
N HIS A 158 -18.17 -10.20 18.19
CA HIS A 158 -18.19 -11.17 17.09
C HIS A 158 -16.79 -11.62 16.68
N LEU A 159 -15.73 -10.90 17.06
CA LEU A 159 -14.35 -11.33 16.78
C LEU A 159 -14.08 -12.73 17.33
N GLU A 160 -14.63 -13.04 18.51
CA GLU A 160 -14.56 -14.36 19.12
C GLU A 160 -15.33 -15.39 18.27
N LYS A 161 -16.55 -15.06 17.80
CA LYS A 161 -17.35 -15.93 16.91
C LYS A 161 -16.66 -16.23 15.57
N PHE A 162 -15.85 -15.31 15.05
CA PHE A 162 -15.11 -15.57 13.81
C PHE A 162 -13.86 -16.44 14.01
N ASN A 163 -13.50 -16.84 15.24
CA ASN A 163 -12.30 -17.62 15.54
C ASN A 163 -11.06 -17.06 14.82
N TRP A 164 -10.74 -15.77 15.03
CA TRP A 164 -9.50 -15.16 14.52
C TRP A 164 -8.28 -15.56 15.37
N HIS A 165 -8.50 -16.39 16.40
CA HIS A 165 -7.45 -17.20 16.97
C HIS A 165 -7.00 -18.21 15.91
N LEU A 166 -5.69 -18.25 15.67
CA LEU A 166 -5.11 -19.32 14.89
C LEU A 166 -5.52 -20.66 15.52
N PRO A 167 -5.87 -21.68 14.72
CA PRO A 167 -6.21 -22.98 15.27
C PRO A 167 -5.05 -23.49 16.13
N TYR A 168 -5.38 -24.18 17.23
CA TYR A 168 -4.37 -24.82 18.07
C TYR A 168 -3.57 -25.88 17.31
N GLU A 169 -4.21 -26.51 16.31
CA GLU A 169 -3.58 -27.48 15.42
C GLU A 169 -3.47 -26.92 14.00
N PHE A 170 -2.24 -26.75 13.53
CA PHE A 170 -1.98 -26.49 12.12
C PHE A 170 -1.95 -27.81 11.34
N PRO A 171 -2.27 -27.78 10.03
CA PRO A 171 -2.03 -28.94 9.17
C PRO A 171 -0.58 -29.43 9.28
N SER A 172 -0.36 -30.74 9.23
CA SER A 172 0.95 -31.37 9.49
C SER A 172 2.09 -30.90 8.58
N TYR A 173 1.78 -30.34 7.42
CA TYR A 173 2.76 -29.79 6.48
C TYR A 173 3.18 -28.34 6.81
N VAL A 174 2.62 -27.74 7.86
CA VAL A 174 3.01 -26.41 8.33
C VAL A 174 4.16 -26.56 9.33
N PRO A 175 5.35 -25.99 9.05
CA PRO A 175 6.51 -26.11 9.92
C PRO A 175 6.38 -25.17 11.13
N VAL A 176 5.63 -25.57 12.15
CA VAL A 176 5.36 -24.74 13.34
C VAL A 176 6.66 -24.34 14.06
N ASP A 177 7.63 -25.25 14.10
CA ASP A 177 8.98 -25.01 14.62
C ASP A 177 9.68 -23.86 13.91
N LEU A 178 9.58 -23.78 12.58
CA LEU A 178 10.15 -22.67 11.81
C LEU A 178 9.36 -21.38 12.01
N LEU A 179 8.03 -21.45 12.16
CA LEU A 179 7.22 -20.27 12.50
C LEU A 179 7.60 -19.68 13.86
N ASP A 180 7.92 -20.52 14.83
CA ASP A 180 8.37 -20.09 16.16
C ASP A 180 9.83 -19.61 16.16
N LYS A 181 10.73 -20.31 15.46
CA LYS A 181 12.13 -19.88 15.26
C LYS A 181 12.19 -18.49 14.63
N LYS A 182 11.34 -18.22 13.63
CA LYS A 182 11.24 -16.91 12.99
C LYS A 182 10.97 -15.78 13.98
N ARG A 183 10.13 -16.03 14.99
CA ARG A 183 9.74 -15.02 15.99
C ARG A 183 10.85 -14.70 16.98
N THR A 184 11.80 -15.61 17.17
CA THR A 184 12.83 -15.53 18.21
C THR A 184 14.21 -15.21 17.67
N VAL A 185 14.64 -15.88 16.60
CA VAL A 185 16.03 -15.82 16.09
C VAL A 185 16.14 -15.47 14.61
N GLY A 186 15.03 -15.50 13.87
CA GLY A 186 15.02 -15.32 12.40
C GLY A 186 15.26 -16.62 11.64
N LEU A 187 15.06 -16.57 10.31
CA LEU A 187 15.19 -17.72 9.40
C LEU A 187 16.34 -17.49 8.43
N ASN A 188 17.04 -18.57 8.06
CA ASN A 188 17.88 -18.53 6.87
C ASN A 188 17.03 -18.65 5.59
N GLU A 189 17.63 -18.41 4.42
CA GLU A 189 16.93 -18.43 3.13
C GLU A 189 16.20 -19.75 2.86
N LYS A 190 16.82 -20.91 3.13
CA LYS A 190 16.19 -22.22 2.92
C LYS A 190 14.97 -22.43 3.81
N GLU A 191 15.06 -22.02 5.07
CA GLU A 191 13.94 -22.09 6.02
C GLU A 191 12.80 -21.15 5.62
N ALA A 192 13.13 -19.94 5.17
CA ALA A 192 12.15 -18.99 4.65
C ALA A 192 11.41 -19.53 3.42
N ILE A 193 12.11 -20.24 2.52
CA ILE A 193 11.49 -20.94 1.38
C ILE A 193 10.48 -21.99 1.85
N ILE A 194 10.85 -22.83 2.84
CA ILE A 194 9.97 -23.88 3.37
C ILE A 194 8.68 -23.26 3.95
N VAL A 195 8.82 -22.21 4.76
CA VAL A 195 7.67 -21.48 5.33
C VAL A 195 6.81 -20.86 4.24
N LEU A 196 7.41 -20.22 3.23
CA LEU A 196 6.69 -19.62 2.10
C LEU A 196 5.87 -20.66 1.33
N LEU A 197 6.46 -21.82 1.03
CA LEU A 197 5.79 -22.91 0.34
C LEU A 197 4.64 -23.49 1.16
N ALA A 198 4.83 -23.64 2.48
CA ALA A 198 3.77 -24.08 3.39
C ALA A 198 2.60 -23.09 3.38
N ILE A 199 2.84 -21.78 3.47
CA ILE A 199 1.80 -20.75 3.42
C ILE A 199 1.09 -20.74 2.07
N LYS A 200 1.83 -20.89 0.96
CA LYS A 200 1.23 -21.01 -0.38
C LYS A 200 0.32 -22.23 -0.45
N LYS A 201 0.73 -23.36 0.14
CA LYS A 201 -0.09 -24.57 0.24
C LYS A 201 -1.33 -24.34 1.09
N ILE A 202 -1.25 -23.62 2.23
CA ILE A 202 -2.43 -23.23 3.02
C ILE A 202 -3.38 -22.39 2.17
N LYS A 203 -2.90 -21.38 1.44
CA LYS A 203 -3.74 -20.54 0.58
C LYS A 203 -4.55 -21.35 -0.43
N ILE A 204 -3.95 -22.40 -1.00
CA ILE A 204 -4.60 -23.25 -2.01
C ILE A 204 -5.53 -24.28 -1.37
N SER A 205 -5.09 -24.95 -0.31
CA SER A 205 -5.81 -26.11 0.29
C SER A 205 -6.77 -25.75 1.42
N ASN A 206 -6.58 -24.60 2.07
CA ASN A 206 -7.41 -24.11 3.17
C ASN A 206 -7.47 -22.55 3.14
N PRO A 207 -8.19 -21.96 2.17
CA PRO A 207 -8.27 -20.51 1.98
C PRO A 207 -8.89 -19.77 3.18
N ASP A 208 -9.74 -20.43 3.96
CA ASP A 208 -10.33 -19.86 5.18
C ASP A 208 -9.28 -19.69 6.27
N LEU A 209 -8.43 -20.71 6.48
CA LEU A 209 -7.29 -20.59 7.40
C LEU A 209 -6.31 -19.52 6.94
N TYR A 210 -6.02 -19.44 5.63
CA TYR A 210 -5.15 -18.39 5.10
C TYR A 210 -5.73 -16.99 5.36
N THR A 211 -7.03 -16.82 5.11
CA THR A 211 -7.74 -15.58 5.41
C THR A 211 -7.63 -15.24 6.88
N LYS A 212 -7.91 -16.19 7.78
CA LYS A 212 -7.78 -16.01 9.23
C LYS A 212 -6.37 -15.62 9.65
N MET A 213 -5.33 -16.26 9.11
CA MET A 213 -3.94 -15.91 9.40
C MET A 213 -3.63 -14.46 9.03
N LYS A 214 -4.00 -14.05 7.82
CA LYS A 214 -3.79 -12.69 7.30
C LYS A 214 -4.43 -11.64 8.20
N MET A 215 -5.69 -11.90 8.51
CA MET A 215 -6.58 -11.11 9.34
C MET A 215 -6.10 -10.99 10.80
N HIS A 216 -5.67 -12.10 11.39
CA HIS A 216 -5.06 -12.15 12.72
C HIS A 216 -3.79 -11.27 12.78
N THR A 217 -2.90 -11.40 11.79
CA THR A 217 -1.68 -10.58 11.72
C THR A 217 -1.99 -9.09 11.71
N SER A 218 -2.98 -8.63 10.93
CA SER A 218 -3.36 -7.20 10.91
C SER A 218 -3.90 -6.70 12.24
N PHE A 219 -4.74 -7.48 12.92
CA PHE A 219 -5.26 -7.07 14.23
C PHE A 219 -4.20 -7.08 15.33
N MET A 220 -3.30 -8.07 15.34
CA MET A 220 -2.16 -8.07 16.25
C MET A 220 -1.26 -6.86 16.01
N TYR A 221 -1.09 -6.46 14.75
CA TYR A 221 -0.33 -5.27 14.39
C TYR A 221 -1.02 -3.98 14.92
N ILE A 222 -2.34 -3.85 14.76
CA ILE A 222 -3.10 -2.74 15.37
C ILE A 222 -2.98 -2.77 16.89
N GLN A 223 -3.14 -3.92 17.53
CA GLN A 223 -3.10 -4.04 18.99
C GLN A 223 -1.72 -3.67 19.56
N LYS A 224 -0.64 -4.01 18.84
CA LYS A 224 0.74 -3.64 19.19
C LYS A 224 0.96 -2.12 19.12
N HIS A 225 0.46 -1.46 18.08
CA HIS A 225 0.70 -0.03 17.85
C HIS A 225 -0.32 0.89 18.54
N TYR A 226 -1.55 0.41 18.72
CA TYR A 226 -2.68 1.15 19.28
C TYR A 226 -3.44 0.27 20.27
N PRO A 227 -2.82 -0.12 21.40
CA PRO A 227 -3.46 -0.99 22.38
C PRO A 227 -4.69 -0.29 22.98
N SER A 228 -5.79 -1.04 23.09
CA SER A 228 -6.95 -0.56 23.86
C SER A 228 -6.59 -0.42 25.35
N PRO A 229 -7.15 0.58 26.06
CA PRO A 229 -6.97 0.72 27.50
C PRO A 229 -7.37 -0.55 28.25
N ARG A 230 -6.65 -0.85 29.32
CA ARG A 230 -6.94 -1.96 30.24
C ARG A 230 -7.53 -1.41 31.53
N MET A 231 -8.48 -2.13 32.10
CA MET A 231 -8.94 -1.84 33.46
C MET A 231 -7.88 -2.37 34.43
N ILE A 232 -7.39 -1.52 35.32
CA ILE A 232 -6.49 -1.89 36.41
C ILE A 232 -7.15 -1.57 37.75
N PHE A 233 -6.81 -2.36 38.76
CA PHE A 233 -7.23 -2.15 40.13
C PHE A 233 -6.05 -1.57 40.90
N LEU A 234 -6.27 -0.40 41.51
CA LEU A 234 -5.30 0.19 42.42
C LEU A 234 -5.33 -0.57 43.76
N GLU A 235 -4.25 -0.49 44.53
CA GLU A 235 -4.17 -1.09 45.88
C GLU A 235 -5.30 -0.60 46.81
N SER A 236 -5.82 0.59 46.53
CA SER A 236 -6.97 1.21 47.21
C SER A 236 -8.33 0.61 46.82
N GLY A 237 -8.38 -0.37 45.91
CA GLY A 237 -9.62 -0.99 45.41
C GLY A 237 -10.32 -0.20 44.30
N PHE A 238 -9.84 1.00 43.97
CA PHE A 238 -10.38 1.81 42.88
C PHE A 238 -10.01 1.23 41.51
N GLN A 239 -10.98 1.24 40.59
CA GLN A 239 -10.76 0.88 39.20
C GLN A 239 -10.38 2.12 38.39
N CYS A 240 -9.28 2.04 37.65
CA CYS A 240 -8.93 3.05 36.65
C CYS A 240 -8.56 2.40 35.32
N ARG A 241 -8.50 3.21 34.26
CA ARG A 241 -8.08 2.78 32.93
C ARG A 241 -6.63 3.14 32.70
N GLU A 242 -5.83 2.13 32.40
CA GLU A 242 -4.45 2.30 31.95
C GLU A 242 -4.41 2.30 30.42
N GLY A 243 -3.87 3.36 29.82
CA GLY A 243 -3.72 3.52 28.37
C GLY A 243 -4.51 4.70 27.79
N LYS A 244 -4.53 4.82 26.46
CA LYS A 244 -5.14 5.96 25.76
C LYS A 244 -6.60 5.69 25.37
N GLU A 245 -7.53 6.51 25.84
CA GLU A 245 -8.96 6.34 25.56
C GLU A 245 -9.33 6.47 24.06
N GLU A 246 -8.53 7.18 23.28
CA GLU A 246 -8.64 7.24 21.82
C GLU A 246 -8.54 5.85 21.15
N ASN A 247 -7.91 4.88 21.81
CA ASN A 247 -7.72 3.52 21.31
C ASN A 247 -8.82 2.54 21.75
N LEU A 248 -9.91 3.01 22.36
CA LEU A 248 -11.07 2.17 22.65
C LEU A 248 -11.69 1.66 21.35
N LYS A 249 -12.17 0.41 21.37
CA LYS A 249 -12.69 -0.28 20.17
C LYS A 249 -13.98 -1.03 20.53
N SER A 250 -15.09 -0.59 19.95
CA SER A 250 -16.36 -1.33 19.99
C SER A 250 -16.55 -2.16 18.72
N PHE A 251 -15.96 -1.72 17.61
CA PHE A 251 -15.99 -2.40 16.32
C PHE A 251 -14.63 -2.37 15.65
N ASN A 252 -14.39 -3.36 14.80
CA ASN A 252 -13.34 -3.33 13.81
C ASN A 252 -13.95 -3.06 12.45
N VAL A 253 -13.25 -2.26 11.66
CA VAL A 253 -13.62 -1.95 10.29
C VAL A 253 -12.56 -2.54 9.38
N VAL A 254 -13.01 -3.39 8.45
CA VAL A 254 -12.15 -3.97 7.41
C VAL A 254 -12.69 -3.50 6.07
N ALA A 255 -11.92 -2.65 5.39
CA ALA A 255 -12.20 -2.30 4.01
C ALA A 255 -11.32 -3.14 3.06
N THR A 256 -11.83 -3.46 1.88
CA THR A 256 -11.11 -4.23 0.85
C THR A 256 -11.28 -3.55 -0.50
N SER A 257 -10.16 -3.09 -1.06
CA SER A 257 -10.06 -2.65 -2.45
C SER A 257 -9.78 -3.86 -3.34
N ARG A 258 -10.55 -4.00 -4.42
CA ARG A 258 -10.40 -5.04 -5.43
C ARG A 258 -10.12 -4.40 -6.79
N ILE A 259 -9.15 -4.94 -7.50
CA ILE A 259 -8.83 -4.56 -8.89
C ILE A 259 -8.94 -5.79 -9.79
N LYS A 260 -9.26 -5.56 -11.06
CA LYS A 260 -9.40 -6.61 -12.07
C LYS A 260 -8.06 -6.90 -12.75
N VAL A 261 -7.46 -8.04 -12.47
CA VAL A 261 -6.22 -8.53 -13.10
C VAL A 261 -6.56 -9.74 -13.97
N ASN A 262 -6.17 -9.74 -15.25
CA ASN A 262 -6.49 -10.82 -16.20
C ASN A 262 -7.98 -11.25 -16.18
N GLY A 263 -8.89 -10.28 -16.12
CA GLY A 263 -10.33 -10.56 -16.12
C GLY A 263 -10.92 -10.95 -14.75
N LYS A 264 -10.10 -11.21 -13.73
CA LYS A 264 -10.53 -11.64 -12.39
C LYS A 264 -10.34 -10.55 -11.36
N ALA A 265 -11.32 -10.37 -10.48
CA ALA A 265 -11.22 -9.41 -9.38
C ALA A 265 -10.44 -10.03 -8.22
N TYR A 266 -9.37 -9.36 -7.79
CA TYR A 266 -8.57 -9.78 -6.64
C TYR A 266 -8.48 -8.67 -5.59
N ALA A 267 -8.37 -9.05 -4.32
CA ALA A 267 -8.10 -8.11 -3.24
C ALA A 267 -6.70 -7.49 -3.40
N ALA A 268 -6.68 -6.22 -3.82
CA ALA A 268 -5.47 -5.46 -4.09
C ALA A 268 -4.86 -4.90 -2.80
N SER A 269 -5.70 -4.38 -1.91
CA SER A 269 -5.29 -3.88 -0.60
C SER A 269 -6.45 -3.99 0.38
N GLN A 270 -6.12 -4.20 1.65
CA GLN A 270 -7.10 -4.24 2.73
C GLN A 270 -6.72 -3.21 3.78
N TYR A 271 -7.73 -2.62 4.40
CA TYR A 271 -7.57 -1.52 5.33
C TYR A 271 -8.22 -1.92 6.63
N VAL A 272 -7.48 -1.85 7.71
CA VAL A 272 -7.97 -2.23 9.02
C VAL A 272 -7.93 -1.02 9.93
N THR A 273 -9.05 -0.72 10.55
CA THR A 273 -9.19 0.33 11.56
C THR A 273 -10.26 -0.05 12.58
N TRP A 274 -10.59 0.86 13.48
CA TRP A 274 -11.57 0.63 14.55
C TRP A 274 -12.50 1.82 14.70
N LEU A 275 -13.60 1.62 15.41
CA LEU A 275 -14.41 2.72 15.93
C LEU A 275 -14.96 2.35 17.31
N TYR A 276 -15.35 3.36 18.07
CA TYR A 276 -15.86 3.19 19.44
C TYR A 276 -17.22 3.83 19.58
N ARG A 277 -18.11 3.12 20.28
CA ARG A 277 -19.43 3.61 20.67
C ARG A 277 -19.38 3.94 22.16
N ASP A 278 -19.37 5.23 22.47
CA ASP A 278 -19.46 5.77 23.83
C ASP A 278 -20.87 6.22 24.22
N PHE A 279 -21.84 6.16 23.28
CA PHE A 279 -23.22 6.64 23.43
C PHE A 279 -23.34 8.16 23.67
N ILE A 280 -22.29 8.93 23.41
CA ILE A 280 -22.26 10.39 23.56
C ILE A 280 -21.95 11.05 22.21
N THR A 281 -20.92 10.56 21.53
CA THR A 281 -20.44 11.08 20.25
C THR A 281 -20.80 10.13 19.13
N ASN A 282 -21.09 10.66 17.93
CA ASN A 282 -21.29 9.83 16.75
C ASN A 282 -20.05 8.92 16.53
N PRO A 283 -20.22 7.58 16.50
CA PRO A 283 -19.09 6.68 16.35
C PRO A 283 -18.25 6.92 15.08
N LEU A 284 -18.85 7.46 14.01
CA LEU A 284 -18.16 7.82 12.77
C LEU A 284 -17.31 9.09 12.91
N GLU A 285 -17.79 10.12 13.61
CA GLU A 285 -16.98 11.32 13.85
C GLU A 285 -15.82 11.01 14.79
N ARG A 286 -16.07 10.26 15.87
CA ARG A 286 -15.01 9.76 16.74
C ARG A 286 -14.00 8.90 15.98
N MET A 287 -14.43 8.13 14.98
CA MET A 287 -13.53 7.36 14.13
C MET A 287 -12.51 8.26 13.43
N LYS A 288 -12.96 9.37 12.81
CA LYS A 288 -12.08 10.32 12.11
C LYS A 288 -11.05 10.97 13.03
N GLU A 289 -11.44 11.29 14.26
CA GLU A 289 -10.57 11.94 15.25
C GLU A 289 -9.53 10.97 15.82
N CYS A 290 -9.98 9.81 16.30
CA CYS A 290 -9.13 8.94 17.10
C CYS A 290 -8.41 7.88 16.27
N SER A 291 -9.07 7.31 15.26
CA SER A 291 -8.65 6.04 14.69
C SER A 291 -7.46 6.20 13.74
N LYS A 292 -6.76 5.10 13.54
CA LYS A 292 -5.65 5.01 12.58
C LYS A 292 -5.89 3.83 11.64
N VAL A 293 -5.49 4.00 10.39
CA VAL A 293 -5.66 2.98 9.36
C VAL A 293 -4.35 2.24 9.13
N VAL A 294 -4.43 0.92 9.16
CA VAL A 294 -3.38 0.01 8.69
C VAL A 294 -3.74 -0.46 7.30
N ILE A 295 -2.91 -0.14 6.31
CA ILE A 295 -3.01 -0.73 4.98
C ILE A 295 -2.24 -2.04 5.00
N MET A 296 -2.92 -3.14 4.72
CA MET A 296 -2.32 -4.40 4.34
C MET A 296 -2.26 -4.49 2.82
N HIS A 297 -1.04 -4.59 2.32
CA HIS A 297 -0.75 -4.58 0.89
C HIS A 297 -1.21 -5.87 0.21
N GLN A 298 -1.14 -5.88 -1.13
CA GLN A 298 -1.51 -7.04 -1.93
C GLN A 298 -0.80 -8.31 -1.44
N ASP A 299 -1.55 -9.41 -1.49
CA ASP A 299 -1.02 -10.74 -1.26
C ASP A 299 0.16 -10.99 -2.21
N LYS A 300 1.31 -11.36 -1.66
CA LYS A 300 2.55 -11.58 -2.41
C LYS A 300 2.41 -12.61 -3.52
N PHE A 301 1.52 -13.60 -3.35
CA PHE A 301 1.31 -14.64 -4.35
C PHE A 301 0.56 -14.14 -5.59
N LEU A 302 0.06 -12.90 -5.57
CA LEU A 302 -0.61 -12.24 -6.70
C LEU A 302 0.25 -11.14 -7.35
N ILE A 303 1.42 -10.81 -6.78
CA ILE A 303 2.28 -9.73 -7.29
C ILE A 303 2.70 -10.04 -8.72
N GLU A 304 3.19 -11.25 -9.00
CA GLU A 304 3.64 -11.63 -10.34
C GLU A 304 2.52 -11.57 -11.39
N GLU A 305 1.30 -11.99 -11.04
CA GLU A 305 0.15 -11.88 -11.94
C GLU A 305 -0.22 -10.41 -12.21
N THR A 306 -0.12 -9.56 -11.19
CA THR A 306 -0.39 -8.12 -11.31
C THR A 306 0.70 -7.42 -12.13
N LEU A 307 1.96 -7.81 -11.97
CA LEU A 307 3.09 -7.29 -12.75
C LEU A 307 2.96 -7.64 -14.24
N LYS A 308 2.41 -8.80 -14.59
CA LYS A 308 2.09 -9.15 -15.99
C LYS A 308 0.98 -8.26 -16.58
N GLU A 309 0.04 -7.81 -15.76
CA GLU A 309 -0.96 -6.83 -16.23
C GLU A 309 -0.32 -5.44 -16.39
N ILE A 310 0.54 -5.05 -15.45
CA ILE A 310 1.32 -3.80 -15.52
C ILE A 310 2.22 -3.79 -16.77
N SER A 311 2.82 -4.92 -17.18
CA SER A 311 3.66 -4.98 -18.38
C SER A 311 2.87 -4.71 -19.66
N LYS A 312 1.60 -5.14 -19.73
CA LYS A 312 0.69 -4.80 -20.85
C LYS A 312 0.35 -3.32 -20.84
N ILE A 313 0.07 -2.74 -19.68
CA ILE A 313 -0.19 -1.30 -19.54
C ILE A 313 1.06 -0.50 -19.96
N PHE A 314 2.25 -0.94 -19.55
CA PHE A 314 3.52 -0.37 -19.98
C PHE A 314 3.66 -0.39 -21.51
N ALA A 315 3.41 -1.53 -22.14
CA ALA A 315 3.45 -1.64 -23.61
C ALA A 315 2.45 -0.69 -24.27
N LYS A 316 1.22 -0.59 -23.75
CA LYS A 316 0.21 0.37 -24.22
C LYS A 316 0.70 1.82 -24.13
N ILE A 317 1.37 2.18 -23.04
CA ILE A 317 1.95 3.52 -22.87
C ILE A 317 3.03 3.75 -23.92
N VAL A 318 3.98 2.82 -24.10
CA VAL A 318 5.08 2.97 -25.07
C VAL A 318 4.55 3.07 -26.51
N LEU A 319 3.55 2.28 -26.87
CA LEU A 319 2.95 2.25 -28.21
C LEU A 319 1.93 3.37 -28.48
N TRP A 320 1.69 4.27 -27.52
CA TRP A 320 0.74 5.36 -27.69
C TRP A 320 1.13 6.29 -28.87
N ASP A 321 0.16 6.61 -29.72
CA ASP A 321 0.35 7.22 -31.04
C ASP A 321 0.28 8.75 -31.06
N LYS A 322 0.43 9.38 -29.89
CA LYS A 322 0.53 10.84 -29.70
C LYS A 322 -0.71 11.66 -30.03
N LYS A 323 -1.88 11.04 -30.18
CA LYS A 323 -3.12 11.75 -30.58
C LYS A 323 -3.83 12.46 -29.43
N ASP A 324 -3.83 11.89 -28.24
CA ASP A 324 -4.55 12.43 -27.07
C ASP A 324 -3.73 12.31 -25.78
N SER A 325 -3.20 13.46 -25.32
CA SER A 325 -2.43 13.52 -24.07
C SER A 325 -3.26 13.10 -22.84
N GLN A 326 -4.59 13.23 -22.89
CA GLN A 326 -5.46 12.78 -21.81
C GLN A 326 -5.53 11.25 -21.77
N GLU A 327 -5.53 10.56 -22.93
CA GLU A 327 -5.43 9.11 -22.98
C GLU A 327 -4.10 8.62 -22.38
N LEU A 328 -2.99 9.30 -22.69
CA LEU A 328 -1.68 8.99 -22.09
C LEU A 328 -1.73 9.14 -20.56
N LYS A 329 -2.27 10.26 -20.05
CA LYS A 329 -2.44 10.50 -18.61
C LYS A 329 -3.32 9.44 -17.96
N ASN A 330 -4.44 9.08 -18.58
CA ASN A 330 -5.36 8.06 -18.05
C ASN A 330 -4.68 6.68 -17.99
N THR A 331 -3.93 6.31 -19.03
CA THR A 331 -3.20 5.03 -19.06
C THR A 331 -2.07 5.02 -18.04
N MET A 332 -1.35 6.14 -17.87
CA MET A 332 -0.34 6.30 -16.82
C MET A 332 -0.95 6.22 -15.42
N ALA A 333 -2.13 6.82 -15.19
CA ALA A 333 -2.85 6.72 -13.93
C ALA A 333 -3.13 5.24 -13.58
N ILE A 334 -3.63 4.46 -14.53
CA ILE A 334 -3.85 3.02 -14.32
C ILE A 334 -2.54 2.28 -14.00
N PHE A 335 -1.45 2.57 -14.72
CA PHE A 335 -0.12 2.03 -14.43
C PHE A 335 0.31 2.32 -12.99
N ARG A 336 0.24 3.59 -12.58
CA ARG A 336 0.61 4.05 -11.23
C ARG A 336 -0.24 3.40 -10.16
N ARG A 337 -1.55 3.26 -10.38
CA ARG A 337 -2.48 2.62 -9.45
C ARG A 337 -2.18 1.13 -9.26
N TYR A 338 -1.99 0.39 -10.35
CA TYR A 338 -1.70 -1.04 -10.28
C TYR A 338 -0.35 -1.28 -9.62
N PHE A 339 0.67 -0.46 -9.94
CA PHE A 339 1.98 -0.56 -9.31
C PHE A 339 1.93 -0.25 -7.81
N ALA A 340 1.17 0.78 -7.40
CA ALA A 340 1.01 1.13 -5.99
C ALA A 340 0.33 0.01 -5.18
N HIS A 341 -0.71 -0.63 -5.73
CA HIS A 341 -1.34 -1.78 -5.08
C HIS A 341 -0.47 -3.04 -5.07
N ALA A 342 0.22 -3.34 -6.18
CA ALA A 342 1.13 -4.48 -6.25
C ALA A 342 2.28 -4.32 -5.25
N MET A 343 2.83 -3.10 -5.16
CA MET A 343 3.97 -2.72 -4.33
C MET A 343 5.03 -3.84 -4.35
N PRO A 344 5.67 -4.11 -5.50
CA PRO A 344 6.43 -5.35 -5.74
C PRO A 344 7.67 -5.49 -4.87
N LYS A 345 8.19 -4.38 -4.33
CA LYS A 345 9.38 -4.37 -3.46
C LYS A 345 9.00 -4.14 -2.00
N GLU A 346 9.82 -4.65 -1.09
CA GLU A 346 9.60 -4.50 0.36
C GLU A 346 9.69 -3.04 0.79
N ARG A 347 10.65 -2.31 0.20
CA ARG A 347 10.76 -0.86 0.26
C ARG A 347 11.15 -0.30 -1.09
N GLY A 348 10.68 0.91 -1.39
CA GLY A 348 11.11 1.66 -2.58
C GLY A 348 10.18 1.57 -3.80
N SER A 349 9.13 0.76 -3.78
CA SER A 349 8.18 0.62 -4.90
C SER A 349 7.65 1.95 -5.43
N ALA A 350 7.28 2.89 -4.55
CA ALA A 350 6.79 4.21 -4.95
C ALA A 350 7.83 5.02 -5.76
N ALA A 351 9.10 4.95 -5.38
CA ALA A 351 10.18 5.63 -6.09
C ALA A 351 10.42 4.99 -7.46
N GLU A 352 10.45 3.66 -7.54
CA GLU A 352 10.62 2.96 -8.83
C GLU A 352 9.48 3.29 -9.79
N ALA A 353 8.26 3.32 -9.29
CA ALA A 353 7.11 3.68 -10.09
C ALA A 353 7.20 5.15 -10.57
N GLU A 354 7.74 6.08 -9.78
CA GLU A 354 7.98 7.47 -10.20
C GLU A 354 9.05 7.51 -11.30
N TRP A 355 10.05 6.62 -11.20
CA TRP A 355 11.09 6.50 -12.22
C TRP A 355 10.53 5.98 -13.55
N TYR A 356 9.65 4.98 -13.51
CA TYR A 356 8.90 4.54 -14.69
C TYR A 356 8.12 5.68 -15.34
N GLU A 357 7.33 6.40 -14.54
CA GLU A 357 6.51 7.51 -15.00
C GLU A 357 7.35 8.58 -15.72
N ARG A 358 8.49 8.98 -15.13
CA ARG A 358 9.42 9.93 -15.75
C ARG A 358 10.02 9.41 -17.05
N VAL A 359 10.48 8.15 -17.07
CA VAL A 359 11.03 7.53 -18.28
C VAL A 359 10.01 7.53 -19.42
N LEU A 360 8.76 7.15 -19.12
CA LEU A 360 7.71 6.99 -20.11
C LEU A 360 7.19 8.35 -20.64
N TYR A 361 7.06 9.36 -19.78
CA TYR A 361 6.73 10.70 -20.26
C TYR A 361 7.85 11.31 -21.10
N LEU A 362 9.11 11.15 -20.70
CA LEU A 362 10.26 11.63 -21.48
C LEU A 362 10.37 10.95 -22.85
N PHE A 363 10.08 9.64 -22.91
CA PHE A 363 10.01 8.91 -24.18
C PHE A 363 8.98 9.52 -25.15
N HIS A 364 7.92 10.11 -24.61
CA HIS A 364 6.88 10.81 -25.38
C HIS A 364 7.09 12.32 -25.52
N ASN A 365 8.29 12.83 -25.24
CA ASN A 365 8.64 14.25 -25.30
C ASN A 365 7.88 15.14 -24.30
N TYR A 366 7.60 14.61 -23.11
CA TYR A 366 7.04 15.37 -21.99
C TYR A 366 7.97 15.33 -20.77
N VAL A 367 8.08 16.46 -20.09
CA VAL A 367 8.59 16.53 -18.72
C VAL A 367 7.39 16.49 -17.78
N VAL A 368 7.46 15.61 -16.77
CA VAL A 368 6.47 15.55 -15.69
C VAL A 368 6.99 16.26 -14.45
N ALA A 369 6.15 17.12 -13.87
CA ALA A 369 6.35 17.71 -12.55
C ALA A 369 5.23 17.25 -11.61
N TYR A 370 5.56 17.07 -10.33
CA TYR A 370 4.67 16.49 -9.31
C TYR A 370 4.21 17.53 -8.31
N ASN A 371 2.92 17.49 -7.96
CA ASN A 371 2.35 18.34 -6.93
C ASN A 371 2.96 17.98 -5.55
N ASN A 372 3.60 18.96 -4.91
CA ASN A 372 4.33 18.77 -3.66
C ASN A 372 3.44 18.43 -2.44
N LYS A 373 2.12 18.61 -2.56
CA LYS A 373 1.13 18.31 -1.51
C LYS A 373 0.58 16.88 -1.61
N THR A 374 0.87 16.15 -2.68
CA THR A 374 0.34 14.81 -2.91
C THR A 374 1.44 13.80 -3.18
N MET A 375 1.16 12.54 -2.88
CA MET A 375 1.99 11.39 -3.18
C MET A 375 1.09 10.41 -3.92
N ILE A 376 1.33 10.27 -5.23
CA ILE A 376 0.47 9.55 -6.16
C ILE A 376 0.22 8.10 -5.69
N ASP A 377 1.23 7.40 -5.17
CA ASP A 377 1.06 6.03 -4.67
C ASP A 377 0.10 5.95 -3.47
N LEU A 378 0.15 6.94 -2.57
CA LEU A 378 -0.76 6.98 -1.42
C LEU A 378 -2.16 7.38 -1.87
N GLU A 379 -2.30 8.35 -2.77
CA GLU A 379 -3.58 8.69 -3.40
C GLU A 379 -4.20 7.47 -4.09
N ALA A 380 -3.40 6.68 -4.80
CA ALA A 380 -3.84 5.43 -5.42
C ALA A 380 -4.35 4.44 -4.37
N LEU A 381 -3.60 4.26 -3.27
CA LEU A 381 -3.99 3.36 -2.19
C LEU A 381 -5.22 3.84 -1.42
N ILE A 382 -5.51 5.14 -1.31
CA ILE A 382 -6.66 5.61 -0.53
C ILE A 382 -7.91 5.91 -1.37
N THR A 383 -7.79 5.98 -2.69
CA THR A 383 -8.92 6.24 -3.59
C THR A 383 -9.69 4.94 -3.86
N PRO A 384 -11.00 4.85 -3.53
CA PRO A 384 -11.76 3.61 -3.60
C PRO A 384 -11.81 2.95 -4.97
N LEU A 385 -12.07 3.73 -6.03
CA LEU A 385 -12.33 3.21 -7.38
C LEU A 385 -11.29 3.68 -8.39
N ASP A 386 -11.04 2.87 -9.42
CA ASP A 386 -10.13 3.18 -10.53
C ASP A 386 -10.58 4.46 -11.24
N SER A 387 -11.86 4.56 -11.57
CA SER A 387 -12.44 5.74 -12.23
C SER A 387 -12.21 7.04 -11.45
N GLN A 388 -12.34 7.00 -10.12
CA GLN A 388 -12.11 8.14 -9.24
C GLN A 388 -10.63 8.54 -9.24
N PHE A 389 -9.72 7.57 -9.19
CA PHE A 389 -8.28 7.85 -9.19
C PHE A 389 -7.83 8.43 -10.54
N VAL A 390 -8.28 7.84 -11.66
CA VAL A 390 -7.99 8.33 -13.01
C VAL A 390 -8.48 9.76 -13.19
N ALA A 391 -9.70 10.08 -12.73
CA ALA A 391 -10.23 11.44 -12.80
C ALA A 391 -9.43 12.44 -11.97
N ASN A 392 -8.88 12.03 -10.83
CA ASN A 392 -8.12 12.91 -9.94
C ASN A 392 -6.63 13.04 -10.35
N TYR A 393 -6.06 12.05 -11.03
CA TYR A 393 -4.64 11.99 -11.38
C TYR A 393 -4.09 13.24 -12.09
N PRO A 394 -4.80 13.89 -13.04
CA PRO A 394 -4.35 15.13 -13.67
C PRO A 394 -4.11 16.30 -12.70
N THR A 395 -4.64 16.26 -11.48
CA THR A 395 -4.42 17.31 -10.45
C THR A 395 -3.13 17.09 -9.65
N MET A 396 -2.50 15.91 -9.79
CA MET A 396 -1.31 15.51 -9.06
C MET A 396 -0.03 15.75 -9.86
N ILE A 397 -0.15 15.98 -11.16
CA ILE A 397 0.96 16.17 -12.09
C ILE A 397 0.73 17.33 -13.04
N GLU A 398 1.82 17.90 -13.53
CA GLU A 398 1.85 18.83 -14.66
C GLU A 398 2.75 18.25 -15.75
N LEU A 399 2.30 18.32 -17.00
CA LEU A 399 3.08 17.86 -18.16
C LEU A 399 3.45 19.06 -19.03
N THR A 400 4.74 19.20 -19.30
CA THR A 400 5.29 20.24 -20.18
C THR A 400 5.93 19.56 -21.40
N PRO A 401 5.53 19.90 -22.64
CA PRO A 401 6.23 19.43 -23.84
C PRO A 401 7.70 19.85 -23.83
N LEU A 402 8.59 18.98 -24.33
CA LEU A 402 10.02 19.26 -24.53
C LEU A 402 10.32 20.07 -25.80
#